data_AF-A0AAT9HNM1-F1
#
_entry.id   AF-A0AAT9HNM1-F1
#
_cell.length_a   1.000
_cell.length_b   1.000
_cell.length_c   1.000
_cell.angle_alpha   90.00
_cell.angle_beta   90.00
_cell.angle_gamma   90.00
#
_symmetry.space_group_name_H-M   'P 1'
#
loop_
_entity.id
_entity.type
_entity.pdbx_description
1 polymer ?
#
loop_
_entity_poly.entity_id
_entity_poly.type
_entity_poly.pdbx_seq_one_letter_code
_entity_poly.pdbx_strand_id
1 'polypeptide(L)'
;MRELNGDGEPWVSLVPMDGFHLADAELDRLGRRDRKGAPDTFDAAGYAALLRRLREEAYDDVVYAPGFERTLEQPVAGALPVPPAARLVVTEGNYLLLESGAWARVRPQLDEVWFCELDEEERLRRLIARHVEFGKSRAEAVSWVERSDQRNAQSVASTRERADLVVRSPERGGRGAAR
;
A
#
# COMPACT_ATOMS: atom_id res chain seq x y z
N MET A 1 10.91 3.26 6.41
CA MET A 1 9.95 2.13 6.36
C MET A 1 10.56 0.78 6.72
N ARG A 2 11.71 0.37 6.15
CA ARG A 2 12.43 -0.85 6.59
C ARG A 2 12.83 -0.83 8.08
N GLU A 3 13.02 0.34 8.68
CA GLU A 3 13.37 0.47 10.11
C GLU A 3 12.28 0.04 11.10
N LEU A 4 10.99 0.03 10.71
CA LEU A 4 9.92 -0.43 11.61
C LEU A 4 9.96 -1.94 11.87
N ASN A 5 10.63 -2.70 10.99
CA ASN A 5 10.93 -4.12 11.17
C ASN A 5 12.44 -4.35 11.38
N GLY A 6 13.19 -3.33 11.81
CA GLY A 6 14.62 -3.42 12.11
C GLY A 6 14.88 -3.96 13.52
N ASP A 7 16.12 -3.84 14.01
CA ASP A 7 16.57 -4.34 15.33
C ASP A 7 16.00 -3.55 16.53
N GLY A 8 14.97 -2.72 16.30
CA GLY A 8 14.26 -1.98 17.33
C GLY A 8 13.48 -2.89 18.26
N GLU A 9 13.03 -2.34 19.38
CA GLU A 9 12.24 -3.06 20.36
C GLU A 9 10.99 -3.66 19.69
N PRO A 10 10.70 -4.97 19.85
CA PRO A 10 9.81 -5.75 18.97
C PRO A 10 8.31 -5.44 19.16
N TRP A 11 7.98 -4.26 19.68
CA TRP A 11 6.62 -3.85 20.01
C TRP A 11 5.86 -3.24 18.82
N VAL A 12 6.54 -2.92 17.71
CA VAL A 12 5.93 -2.45 16.46
C VAL A 12 6.24 -3.42 15.33
N SER A 13 5.30 -3.62 14.42
CA SER A 13 5.54 -4.34 13.16
C SER A 13 4.82 -3.67 12.00
N LEU A 14 5.50 -3.62 10.85
CA LEU A 14 4.96 -3.13 9.59
C LEU A 14 4.51 -4.31 8.72
N VAL A 15 3.24 -4.30 8.33
CA VAL A 15 2.61 -5.30 7.46
C VAL A 15 1.99 -4.61 6.25
N PRO A 16 2.76 -4.35 5.17
CA PRO A 16 2.26 -3.62 4.00
C PRO A 16 1.28 -4.45 3.16
N MET A 17 0.26 -3.79 2.61
CA MET A 17 -0.67 -4.36 1.63
C MET A 17 0.04 -4.90 0.38
N ASP A 18 1.18 -4.31 0.00
CA ASP A 18 1.91 -4.67 -1.22
C ASP A 18 2.34 -6.15 -1.28
N GLY A 19 2.58 -6.79 -0.13
CA GLY A 19 2.89 -8.23 -0.06
C GLY A 19 1.75 -9.13 -0.58
N PHE A 20 0.54 -8.57 -0.71
CA PHE A 20 -0.65 -9.27 -1.18
C PHE A 20 -0.94 -9.03 -2.66
N HIS A 21 -0.02 -8.44 -3.43
CA HIS A 21 -0.12 -8.50 -4.89
C HIS A 21 -0.25 -9.95 -5.35
N LEU A 22 -1.06 -10.20 -6.37
CA LEU A 22 -1.02 -11.48 -7.06
C LEU A 22 0.31 -11.60 -7.81
N ALA A 23 0.83 -12.82 -7.89
CA ALA A 23 2.01 -13.13 -8.68
C ALA A 23 1.74 -12.82 -10.16
N ASP A 24 2.81 -12.47 -10.88
CA ASP A 24 2.70 -12.10 -12.29
C ASP A 24 2.07 -13.18 -13.16
N ALA A 25 2.44 -14.44 -12.96
CA ALA A 25 1.86 -15.57 -13.69
C ALA A 25 0.34 -15.67 -13.48
N GLU A 26 -0.15 -15.32 -12.29
CA GLU A 26 -1.58 -15.30 -12.00
C GLU A 26 -2.27 -14.08 -12.64
N LEU A 27 -1.62 -12.92 -12.65
CA LEU A 27 -2.12 -11.75 -13.35
C LEU A 27 -2.19 -11.97 -14.87
N ASP A 28 -1.22 -12.69 -15.45
CA ASP A 28 -1.25 -13.09 -16.86
C ASP A 28 -2.40 -14.05 -17.14
N ARG A 29 -2.59 -15.08 -16.28
CA ARG A 29 -3.73 -16.01 -16.38
C ARG A 29 -5.08 -15.29 -16.30
N LEU A 30 -5.18 -14.26 -15.47
CA LEU A 30 -6.40 -13.45 -15.30
C LEU A 30 -6.55 -12.34 -16.36
N GLY A 31 -5.53 -12.09 -17.18
CA GLY A 31 -5.51 -10.99 -18.15
C GLY A 31 -5.55 -9.61 -17.48
N ARG A 32 -4.83 -9.43 -16.37
CA ARG A 32 -4.83 -8.19 -15.56
C ARG A 32 -3.45 -7.58 -15.39
N ARG A 33 -2.43 -8.12 -16.07
CA ARG A 33 -1.05 -7.69 -15.87
C ARG A 33 -0.80 -6.24 -16.28
N ASP A 34 -1.53 -5.76 -17.28
CA ASP A 34 -1.51 -4.39 -17.80
C ASP A 34 -2.04 -3.34 -16.79
N ARG A 35 -2.68 -3.78 -15.71
CA ARG A 35 -3.23 -2.94 -14.65
C ARG A 35 -2.79 -3.36 -13.25
N LYS A 36 -1.63 -4.03 -13.15
CA LYS A 36 -1.00 -4.39 -11.86
C LYS A 36 -0.96 -3.15 -10.95
N GLY A 37 -1.46 -3.32 -9.73
CA GLY A 37 -1.66 -2.25 -8.77
C GLY A 37 -3.13 -1.82 -8.61
N ALA A 38 -4.05 -2.22 -9.50
CA ALA A 38 -5.49 -2.01 -9.32
C ALA A 38 -6.07 -2.92 -8.21
N PRO A 39 -7.23 -2.56 -7.59
CA PRO A 39 -7.78 -3.30 -6.44
C PRO A 39 -7.97 -4.81 -6.66
N ASP A 40 -8.24 -5.25 -7.89
CA ASP A 40 -8.49 -6.66 -8.24
C ASP A 40 -7.23 -7.40 -8.70
N THR A 41 -6.04 -6.82 -8.46
CA THR A 41 -4.72 -7.42 -8.67
C THR A 41 -4.04 -7.85 -7.37
N PHE A 42 -4.81 -7.87 -6.27
CA PHE A 42 -4.38 -8.29 -4.94
C PHE A 42 -5.25 -9.41 -4.39
N ASP A 43 -4.69 -10.22 -3.51
CA ASP A 43 -5.44 -11.08 -2.61
C ASP A 43 -5.98 -10.28 -1.41
N ALA A 44 -7.03 -9.50 -1.66
CA ALA A 44 -7.70 -8.70 -0.65
C ALA A 44 -8.31 -9.54 0.48
N ALA A 45 -8.75 -10.76 0.18
CA ALA A 45 -9.35 -11.66 1.17
C ALA A 45 -8.27 -12.22 2.11
N GLY A 46 -7.13 -12.66 1.56
CA GLY A 46 -5.97 -13.08 2.34
C GLY A 46 -5.41 -11.95 3.20
N TYR A 47 -5.38 -10.73 2.67
CA TYR A 47 -4.95 -9.56 3.42
C TYR A 47 -5.85 -9.27 4.62
N ALA A 48 -7.17 -9.22 4.42
CA ALA A 48 -8.13 -9.05 5.51
C ALA A 48 -8.06 -10.19 6.53
N ALA A 49 -7.84 -11.43 6.08
CA ALA A 49 -7.68 -12.58 6.97
C ALA A 49 -6.42 -12.48 7.84
N LEU A 50 -5.29 -12.03 7.29
CA LEU A 50 -4.08 -11.79 8.07
C LEU A 50 -4.30 -10.69 9.11
N LEU A 51 -4.89 -9.55 8.72
CA LEU A 51 -5.16 -8.46 9.67
C LEU A 51 -6.07 -8.92 10.81
N ARG A 52 -7.11 -9.68 10.49
CA ARG A 52 -8.01 -10.28 11.49
C ARG A 52 -7.23 -11.20 12.45
N ARG A 53 -6.37 -12.08 11.92
CA ARG A 53 -5.51 -12.96 12.73
C ARG A 53 -4.64 -12.16 13.69
N LEU A 54 -3.98 -11.11 13.21
CA LEU A 54 -3.13 -10.25 14.02
C LEU A 54 -3.91 -9.49 15.11
N ARG A 55 -5.21 -9.26 14.92
CA ARG A 55 -6.08 -8.54 15.85
C ARG A 55 -6.72 -9.45 16.92
N GLU A 56 -7.22 -10.61 16.50
CA GLU A 56 -8.08 -11.46 17.34
C GLU A 56 -7.29 -12.53 18.11
N GLU A 57 -6.16 -12.99 17.58
CA GLU A 57 -5.41 -14.09 18.16
C GLU A 57 -4.30 -13.53 19.06
N ALA A 58 -4.28 -13.93 20.33
CA ALA A 58 -3.03 -13.95 21.07
C ALA A 58 -2.21 -15.11 20.49
N TYR A 59 -1.11 -14.79 19.81
CA TYR A 59 -0.21 -15.78 19.23
C TYR A 59 1.05 -15.88 20.07
N ASP A 60 1.41 -17.11 20.47
CA ASP A 60 2.67 -17.40 21.18
C ASP A 60 3.86 -17.53 20.21
N ASP A 61 3.56 -17.74 18.92
CA ASP A 61 4.53 -17.91 17.84
C ASP A 61 4.49 -16.75 16.84
N VAL A 62 5.61 -16.54 16.13
CA VAL A 62 5.71 -15.53 15.06
C VAL A 62 4.69 -15.79 13.96
N VAL A 63 3.91 -14.75 13.61
CA VAL A 63 3.06 -14.74 12.43
C VAL A 63 3.87 -14.22 11.24
N TYR A 64 3.91 -14.97 10.14
CA TYR A 64 4.62 -14.55 8.95
C TYR A 64 3.67 -13.95 7.90
N ALA A 65 3.90 -12.69 7.55
CA ALA A 65 3.21 -11.97 6.49
C ALA A 65 4.02 -12.00 5.18
N PRO A 66 3.36 -11.91 4.00
CA PRO A 66 4.08 -11.75 2.75
C PRO A 66 4.66 -10.33 2.64
N GLY A 67 5.83 -10.21 2.00
CA GLY A 67 6.44 -8.94 1.64
C GLY A 67 6.43 -8.75 0.13
N PHE A 68 6.70 -7.54 -0.36
CA PHE A 68 6.85 -7.28 -1.80
C PHE A 68 8.30 -6.93 -2.11
N GLU A 69 8.97 -7.77 -2.90
CA GLU A 69 10.37 -7.54 -3.25
C GLU A 69 10.46 -6.69 -4.52
N ARG A 70 11.04 -5.49 -4.39
CA ARG A 70 11.00 -4.46 -5.44
C ARG A 70 11.91 -4.78 -6.62
N THR A 71 12.97 -5.55 -6.41
CA THR A 71 13.84 -6.00 -7.52
C THR A 71 13.20 -7.10 -8.35
N LEU A 72 12.45 -8.01 -7.70
CA LEU A 72 11.73 -9.09 -8.39
C LEU A 72 10.36 -8.65 -8.93
N GLU A 73 9.85 -7.54 -8.40
CA GLU A 73 8.47 -7.09 -8.53
C GLU A 73 7.44 -8.18 -8.15
N GLN A 74 7.76 -9.04 -7.18
CA GLN A 74 6.88 -10.13 -6.74
C GLN A 74 6.51 -10.06 -5.25
N PRO A 75 5.33 -10.58 -4.88
CA PRO A 75 5.07 -10.99 -3.50
C PRO A 75 6.00 -12.16 -3.11
N VAL A 76 6.57 -12.10 -1.91
CA VAL A 76 7.37 -13.18 -1.30
C VAL A 76 6.66 -13.63 -0.04
N ALA A 77 6.18 -14.87 -0.05
CA ALA A 77 5.49 -15.47 1.09
C ALA A 77 6.42 -15.58 2.31
N GLY A 78 5.89 -15.24 3.48
CA GLY A 78 6.59 -15.34 4.76
C GLY A 78 7.81 -14.44 4.93
N ALA A 79 7.92 -13.38 4.14
CA ALA A 79 9.07 -12.47 4.17
C ALA A 79 9.10 -11.54 5.38
N LEU A 80 7.96 -11.30 6.04
CA LEU A 80 7.82 -10.33 7.12
C LEU A 80 7.40 -11.03 8.42
N PRO A 81 8.27 -11.14 9.43
CA PRO A 81 7.90 -11.67 10.74
C PRO A 81 7.12 -10.62 11.55
N VAL A 82 6.04 -11.05 12.18
CA VAL A 82 5.29 -10.29 13.19
C VAL A 82 5.40 -11.05 14.52
N PRO A 83 6.26 -10.62 15.46
CA PRO A 83 6.49 -11.33 16.71
C PRO A 83 5.30 -11.16 17.67
N PRO A 84 5.06 -12.13 18.58
CA PRO A 84 4.06 -12.03 19.66
C PRO A 84 4.14 -10.75 20.50
N ALA A 85 5.34 -10.18 20.62
CA ALA A 85 5.58 -8.95 21.36
C ALA A 85 5.07 -7.70 20.65
N ALA A 86 4.69 -7.77 19.36
CA ALA A 86 4.19 -6.64 18.60
C ALA A 86 2.83 -6.19 19.15
N ARG A 87 2.82 -4.99 19.74
CA ARG A 87 1.61 -4.35 20.30
C ARG A 87 0.99 -3.34 19.36
N LEU A 88 1.77 -2.85 18.39
CA LEU A 88 1.32 -1.95 17.33
C LEU A 88 1.62 -2.57 15.98
N VAL A 89 0.59 -2.87 15.20
CA VAL A 89 0.74 -3.24 13.79
C VAL A 89 0.44 -2.01 12.95
N VAL A 90 1.46 -1.51 12.25
CA VAL A 90 1.30 -0.50 11.22
C VAL A 90 1.04 -1.21 9.91
N THR A 91 -0.03 -0.84 9.23
CA THR A 91 -0.25 -1.25 7.85
C THR A 91 -0.43 -0.04 6.95
N GLU A 92 -0.05 -0.20 5.70
CA GLU A 92 -0.22 0.81 4.66
C GLU A 92 -0.72 0.16 3.37
N GLY A 93 -1.49 0.93 2.61
CA GLY A 93 -2.00 0.52 1.32
C GLY A 93 -3.05 1.48 0.79
N ASN A 94 -3.24 1.48 -0.52
CA ASN A 94 -4.22 2.36 -1.18
C ASN A 94 -5.66 1.99 -0.81
N TYR A 95 -5.94 0.71 -0.56
CA TYR A 95 -7.30 0.16 -0.60
C TYR A 95 -7.90 -0.18 0.77
N LEU A 96 -7.28 0.28 1.85
CA LEU A 96 -7.72 0.01 3.24
C LEU A 96 -9.15 0.49 3.51
N LEU A 97 -9.58 1.52 2.79
CA LEU A 97 -10.89 2.15 2.91
C LEU A 97 -11.82 1.87 1.72
N LEU A 98 -11.57 0.85 0.89
CA LEU A 98 -12.55 0.45 -0.12
C LEU A 98 -13.69 -0.37 0.49
N GLU A 99 -14.92 -0.17 0.01
CA GLU A 99 -16.13 -0.89 0.45
C GLU A 99 -16.57 -2.01 -0.50
N SER A 100 -15.83 -2.20 -1.60
CA SER A 100 -16.18 -3.17 -2.63
C SER A 100 -15.53 -4.53 -2.38
N GLY A 101 -16.30 -5.60 -2.61
CA GLY A 101 -15.81 -6.98 -2.57
C GLY A 101 -15.13 -7.35 -1.25
N ALA A 102 -13.98 -8.01 -1.34
CA ALA A 102 -13.24 -8.45 -0.16
C ALA A 102 -12.55 -7.29 0.61
N TRP A 103 -12.33 -6.14 -0.04
CA TRP A 103 -11.71 -4.97 0.60
C TRP A 103 -12.55 -4.40 1.74
N ALA A 104 -13.88 -4.51 1.66
CA ALA A 104 -14.80 -4.09 2.72
C ALA A 104 -14.48 -4.73 4.09
N ARG A 105 -13.81 -5.88 4.09
CA ARG A 105 -13.43 -6.63 5.29
C ARG A 105 -12.20 -6.06 6.00
N VAL A 106 -11.45 -5.15 5.35
CA VAL A 106 -10.22 -4.57 5.89
C VAL A 106 -10.50 -3.52 6.96
N ARG A 107 -11.35 -2.51 6.68
CA ARG A 107 -11.63 -1.41 7.63
C ARG A 107 -12.04 -1.88 9.04
N PRO A 108 -12.87 -2.93 9.21
CA PRO A 108 -13.20 -3.45 10.54
C PRO A 108 -12.03 -4.04 11.34
N GLN A 109 -10.91 -4.37 10.68
CA GLN A 109 -9.70 -4.90 11.34
C GLN A 109 -8.74 -3.80 11.79
N LEU A 110 -9.04 -2.53 11.49
CA LEU A 110 -8.16 -1.40 11.77
C LEU A 110 -8.76 -0.55 12.89
N ASP A 111 -7.96 -0.28 13.92
CA ASP A 111 -8.38 0.59 15.03
C ASP A 111 -8.41 2.05 14.59
N GLU A 112 -7.45 2.48 13.75
CA GLU A 112 -7.35 3.83 13.21
C GLU A 112 -6.76 3.80 11.79
N VAL A 113 -7.27 4.64 10.89
CA VAL A 113 -6.83 4.76 9.49
C VAL A 113 -6.62 6.21 9.11
N TRP A 114 -5.42 6.55 8.65
CA TRP A 114 -5.06 7.90 8.24
C TRP A 114 -4.97 8.01 6.74
N PHE A 115 -5.62 9.02 6.17
CA PHE A 115 -5.52 9.34 4.76
C PHE A 115 -4.41 10.37 4.53
N CYS A 116 -3.38 9.98 3.79
CA CYS A 116 -2.31 10.88 3.39
C CYS A 116 -2.71 11.66 2.14
N GLU A 117 -3.11 12.92 2.32
CA GLU A 117 -3.47 13.84 1.24
C GLU A 117 -2.22 14.56 0.72
N LEU A 118 -2.00 14.44 -0.59
CA LEU A 118 -0.95 15.12 -1.33
C LEU A 118 -1.58 15.87 -2.50
N ASP A 119 -1.04 17.04 -2.79
CA ASP A 119 -1.40 17.78 -4.01
C ASP A 119 -1.29 16.89 -5.26
N GLU A 120 -2.26 17.02 -6.16
CA GLU A 120 -2.39 16.12 -7.32
C GLU A 120 -1.22 16.30 -8.29
N GLU A 121 -0.76 17.53 -8.54
CA GLU A 121 0.37 17.80 -9.42
C GLU A 121 1.65 17.19 -8.83
N GLU A 122 1.88 17.37 -7.53
CA GLU A 122 3.02 16.79 -6.84
C GLU A 122 2.97 15.26 -6.81
N ARG A 123 1.79 14.67 -6.63
CA ARG A 123 1.59 13.20 -6.69
C ARG A 123 1.97 12.67 -8.08
N LEU A 124 1.42 13.26 -9.15
CA LEU A 124 1.71 12.86 -10.53
C LEU A 124 3.19 13.00 -10.85
N ARG A 125 3.80 14.12 -10.45
CA ARG A 125 5.24 14.38 -10.63
C ARG A 125 6.09 13.30 -9.97
N ARG A 126 5.78 12.91 -8.73
CA ARG A 126 6.50 11.84 -8.00
C ARG A 126 6.31 10.47 -8.64
N LEU A 127 5.09 10.14 -9.08
CA LEU A 127 4.80 8.86 -9.72
C LEU A 127 5.55 8.71 -11.05
N ILE A 128 5.55 9.74 -11.90
CA ILE A 128 6.28 9.72 -13.17
C ILE A 128 7.78 9.57 -12.91
N ALA A 129 8.34 10.35 -11.96
CA ALA A 129 9.76 10.27 -11.62
C ALA A 129 10.15 8.86 -11.16
N ARG A 130 9.33 8.23 -10.33
CA ARG A 130 9.53 6.86 -9.86
C ARG A 130 9.51 5.84 -11.01
N HIS A 131 8.53 5.91 -11.91
CA HIS A 131 8.47 5.00 -13.07
C HIS A 131 9.70 5.14 -13.98
N VAL A 132 10.21 6.37 -14.15
CA VAL A 132 11.45 6.63 -14.92
C VAL A 132 12.68 6.06 -14.20
N GLU A 133 12.76 6.21 -12.88
CA GLU A 133 13.84 5.62 -12.07
C GLU A 133 13.88 4.09 -12.20
N PHE A 134 12.71 3.45 -12.31
CA PHE A 134 12.58 2.01 -12.58
C PHE A 134 12.68 1.62 -14.07
N GLY A 135 13.13 2.54 -14.93
CA GLY A 135 13.56 2.24 -16.29
C GLY A 135 12.52 2.43 -17.40
N LYS A 136 11.30 2.91 -17.10
CA LYS A 136 10.35 3.29 -18.15
C LYS A 136 10.79 4.58 -18.83
N SER A 137 10.54 4.71 -20.13
CA SER A 137 10.67 6.02 -20.77
C SER A 137 9.67 7.01 -20.15
N ARG A 138 9.97 8.31 -20.21
CA ARG A 138 9.06 9.34 -19.67
C ARG A 138 7.67 9.28 -20.31
N ALA A 139 7.59 9.01 -21.61
CA ALA A 139 6.32 8.90 -22.32
C ALA A 139 5.49 7.69 -21.85
N GLU A 140 6.14 6.53 -21.66
CA GLU A 140 5.49 5.34 -21.11
C GLU A 140 5.07 5.54 -19.66
N ALA A 141 5.90 6.20 -18.85
CA ALA A 141 5.59 6.53 -17.46
C ALA A 141 4.34 7.41 -17.36
N VAL A 142 4.25 8.49 -18.15
CA VAL A 142 3.07 9.37 -18.21
C VAL A 142 1.83 8.56 -18.62
N SER A 143 1.92 7.81 -19.71
CA SER A 143 0.81 7.00 -20.21
C SER A 143 0.34 5.94 -19.21
N TRP A 144 1.24 5.35 -18.43
CA TRP A 144 0.90 4.41 -17.38
C TRP A 144 0.15 5.10 -16.23
N VAL A 145 0.68 6.25 -15.78
CA VAL A 145 0.10 7.04 -14.69
C VAL A 145 -1.31 7.52 -15.04
N GLU A 146 -1.52 8.03 -16.26
CA GLU A 146 -2.82 8.52 -16.73
C GLU A 146 -3.88 7.41 -16.82
N ARG A 147 -3.49 6.19 -17.21
CA ARG A 147 -4.43 5.09 -17.45
C ARG A 147 -4.75 4.28 -16.19
N SER A 148 -3.72 3.83 -15.49
CA SER A 148 -3.86 2.91 -14.35
C SER A 148 -3.85 3.66 -13.03
N ASP A 149 -2.77 4.41 -12.77
CA ASP A 149 -2.58 5.03 -11.45
C ASP A 149 -3.63 6.11 -11.16
N GLN A 150 -4.15 6.80 -12.18
CA GLN A 150 -5.22 7.79 -12.00
C GLN A 150 -6.56 7.17 -11.60
N ARG A 151 -6.96 6.04 -12.22
CA ARG A 151 -8.20 5.33 -11.83
C ARG A 151 -8.11 4.80 -10.41
N ASN A 152 -6.93 4.30 -10.03
CA ASN A 152 -6.65 3.88 -8.68
C ASN A 152 -6.75 5.08 -7.74
N ALA A 153 -6.09 6.20 -8.06
CA ALA A 153 -6.13 7.42 -7.25
C ALA A 153 -7.54 7.97 -7.05
N GLN A 154 -8.39 7.96 -8.08
CA GLN A 154 -9.79 8.36 -7.97
C GLN A 154 -10.57 7.46 -7.02
N SER A 155 -10.38 6.14 -7.12
CA SER A 155 -11.02 5.17 -6.23
C SER A 155 -10.57 5.32 -4.78
N VAL A 156 -9.30 5.69 -4.56
CA VAL A 156 -8.77 5.96 -3.21
C VAL A 156 -9.32 7.28 -2.68
N ALA A 157 -9.30 8.34 -3.48
CA ALA A 157 -9.78 9.66 -3.09
C ALA A 157 -11.26 9.66 -2.70
N SER A 158 -12.08 8.82 -3.35
CA SER A 158 -13.51 8.68 -3.02
C SER A 158 -13.79 7.98 -1.69
N THR A 159 -12.75 7.63 -0.91
CA THR A 159 -12.89 7.00 0.41
C THR A 159 -12.33 7.86 1.53
N ARG A 160 -11.85 9.07 1.20
CA ARG A 160 -11.15 9.98 2.09
C ARG A 160 -11.94 10.29 3.35
N GLU A 161 -13.25 10.51 3.22
CA GLU A 161 -14.16 10.84 4.32
C GLU A 161 -14.36 9.69 5.32
N ARG A 162 -13.89 8.48 5.00
CA ARG A 162 -13.94 7.30 5.87
C ARG A 162 -12.70 7.16 6.76
N ALA A 163 -11.69 8.01 6.57
CA ALA A 163 -10.49 8.03 7.39
C ALA A 163 -10.76 8.71 8.73
N ASP A 164 -10.08 8.23 9.78
CA ASP A 164 -10.16 8.81 11.11
C ASP A 164 -9.39 10.14 11.19
N LEU A 165 -8.36 10.29 10.36
CA LEU A 165 -7.58 11.52 10.20
C LEU A 165 -7.15 11.73 8.75
N VAL A 166 -7.14 12.98 8.28
CA VAL A 166 -6.52 13.37 7.02
C VAL A 166 -5.24 14.15 7.30
N VAL A 167 -4.10 13.58 6.90
CA VAL A 167 -2.79 14.19 7.03
C VAL A 167 -2.40 14.81 5.71
N ARG A 168 -2.19 16.14 5.69
CA ARG A 168 -1.75 16.86 4.50
C ARG A 168 -0.23 16.99 4.52
N SER A 169 0.42 16.65 3.41
CA SER A 169 1.84 17.00 3.24
C SER A 169 1.97 18.52 3.24
N PRO A 170 2.95 19.12 3.95
CA PRO A 170 3.21 20.54 3.82
C PRO A 170 3.49 20.87 2.35
N GLU A 171 2.85 21.92 1.85
CA GLU A 171 3.19 22.49 0.55
C GLU A 171 4.69 22.83 0.59
N ARG A 172 5.44 22.48 -0.45
CA ARG A 172 6.74 23.12 -0.65
C ARG A 172 6.41 24.58 -0.96
N GLY A 173 6.40 25.42 0.08
CA GLY A 173 6.18 26.85 -0.06
C GLY A 173 6.99 27.36 -1.24
N GLY A 174 6.29 28.02 -2.17
CA GLY A 174 6.94 28.69 -3.28
C GLY A 174 8.10 29.50 -2.72
N ARG A 175 9.30 29.30 -3.28
CA ARG A 175 10.35 30.30 -3.12
C ARG A 175 9.76 31.59 -3.66
N GLY A 176 9.35 32.47 -2.76
CA GLY A 176 8.96 33.82 -3.09
C GLY A 176 10.05 34.42 -3.96
N ALA A 177 9.65 34.91 -5.11
CA ALA A 177 10.45 35.83 -5.89
C ALA A 177 10.76 37.06 -5.02
N ALA A 178 12.02 37.50 -5.09
CA ALA A 178 12.53 38.82 -4.76
C ALA A 178 12.35 39.35 -3.31
N ARG A 179 13.46 39.55 -2.62
CA ARG A 179 14.09 40.87 -2.45
C ARG A 179 15.60 40.72 -2.30
#